data_AF-A0A942I7A7-F1
#
_entry.id   AF-A0A942I7A7-F1
#
_cell.length_a   1.000
_cell.length_b   1.000
_cell.length_c   1.000
_cell.angle_alpha   90.00
_cell.angle_beta   90.00
_cell.angle_gamma   90.00
#
_symmetry.space_group_name_H-M   'P 1'
#
loop_
_entity.id
_entity.type
_entity.pdbx_description
1 polymer ?
#
loop_
_entity_poly.entity_id
_entity_poly.type
_entity_poly.pdbx_seq_one_letter_code
_entity_poly.pdbx_strand_id
1 'polypeptide(L)'
;MYAKDENYDRLELATKIFTPSYVGFETVLGQAGIVFQYYSTIFVATYQTKEIVCDGQTYSFRKIKDTILTNNAGIENKGAYCVASKERAFLDVLYLNKDYHFDNLAPLDFDKVLALLPIYNNQRMAKVVHLYFKDFHADRTLL
;
A
#
# COMPACT_ATOMS: atom_id res chain seq x y z
N MET A 1 13.16 -23.51 -11.18
CA MET A 1 14.45 -23.21 -11.85
C MET A 1 14.77 -21.77 -11.47
N TYR A 2 15.63 -21.56 -10.46
CA TYR A 2 15.91 -20.22 -9.90
C TYR A 2 17.43 -20.01 -9.87
N ALA A 3 18.00 -19.52 -10.97
CA ALA A 3 19.31 -18.86 -11.07
C ALA A 3 19.60 -18.52 -12.54
N LYS A 4 20.09 -17.30 -12.81
CA LYS A 4 20.65 -16.76 -14.07
C LYS A 4 19.74 -15.94 -14.99
N ASP A 5 19.11 -14.89 -14.48
CA ASP A 5 19.00 -13.67 -15.28
C ASP A 5 18.98 -12.47 -14.31
N GLU A 6 19.74 -11.41 -14.62
CA GLU A 6 19.68 -10.15 -13.87
C GLU A 6 18.33 -9.42 -14.11
N ASN A 7 17.52 -9.93 -15.05
CA ASN A 7 16.20 -9.43 -15.43
C ASN A 7 15.03 -10.05 -14.64
N TYR A 8 15.20 -10.36 -13.36
CA TYR A 8 14.06 -10.81 -12.55
C TYR A 8 13.15 -9.62 -12.17
N ASP A 9 11.85 -9.88 -12.07
CA ASP A 9 10.91 -8.87 -11.59
C ASP A 9 11.15 -8.61 -10.10
N ARG A 10 11.61 -7.39 -9.78
CA ARG A 10 11.89 -6.97 -8.41
C ARG A 10 10.65 -7.04 -7.52
N LEU A 11 9.45 -6.82 -8.06
CA LEU A 11 8.19 -6.95 -7.33
C LEU A 11 7.86 -8.41 -7.05
N GLU A 12 8.16 -9.31 -7.98
CA GLU A 12 8.08 -10.75 -7.73
C GLU A 12 9.01 -11.14 -6.59
N LEU A 13 10.31 -10.81 -6.68
CA LEU A 13 11.27 -11.12 -5.63
C LEU A 13 10.81 -10.59 -4.28
N ALA A 14 10.35 -9.34 -4.22
CA ALA A 14 9.86 -8.70 -3.01
C ALA A 14 8.83 -9.58 -2.29
N THR A 15 7.87 -10.17 -3.02
CA THR A 15 6.82 -11.00 -2.43
C THR A 15 7.22 -12.44 -2.11
N LYS A 16 8.36 -12.91 -2.64
CA LYS A 16 8.91 -14.25 -2.36
C LYS A 16 9.83 -14.29 -1.15
N ILE A 17 10.40 -13.15 -0.73
CA ILE A 17 11.30 -13.09 0.43
C ILE A 17 10.57 -13.44 1.73
N PHE A 18 9.37 -12.89 1.93
CA PHE A 18 8.49 -13.23 3.06
C PHE A 18 7.09 -13.52 2.54
N THR A 19 6.48 -14.62 2.99
CA THR A 19 5.14 -15.03 2.58
C THR A 19 4.32 -15.38 3.83
N PRO A 20 3.07 -14.90 3.97
CA PRO A 20 2.32 -14.07 3.01
C PRO A 20 2.82 -12.62 2.93
N SER A 21 2.71 -12.04 1.73
CA SER A 21 3.02 -10.63 1.49
C SER A 21 2.36 -10.09 0.21
N TYR A 22 2.31 -8.77 0.11
CA TYR A 22 1.92 -8.05 -1.11
C TYR A 22 2.67 -6.73 -1.22
N VAL A 23 2.92 -6.27 -2.45
CA VAL A 23 3.46 -4.93 -2.72
C VAL A 23 2.39 -3.89 -2.38
N GLY A 24 2.76 -2.84 -1.66
CA GLY A 24 1.79 -1.87 -1.13
C GLY A 24 2.40 -0.53 -0.79
N PHE A 25 1.73 0.21 0.09
CA PHE A 25 2.18 1.50 0.61
C PHE A 25 2.68 2.47 -0.49
N GLU A 26 3.81 3.14 -0.28
CA GLU A 26 4.35 4.17 -1.15
C GLU A 26 4.68 3.66 -2.55
N THR A 27 4.99 2.37 -2.73
CA THR A 27 5.21 1.80 -4.08
C THR A 27 3.94 1.89 -4.92
N VAL A 28 2.78 1.52 -4.36
CA VAL A 28 1.50 1.59 -5.07
C VAL A 28 1.01 3.04 -5.15
N LEU A 29 1.16 3.82 -4.08
CA LEU A 29 0.72 5.22 -4.06
C LEU A 29 1.50 6.10 -5.03
N GLY A 30 2.80 5.85 -5.18
CA GLY A 30 3.65 6.55 -6.15
C GLY A 30 3.25 6.21 -7.59
N GLN A 31 3.03 4.94 -7.89
CA GLN A 31 2.52 4.49 -9.20
C GLN A 31 1.15 5.10 -9.54
N ALA A 32 0.31 5.34 -8.54
CA ALA A 32 -1.00 5.97 -8.70
C ALA A 32 -0.95 7.50 -8.75
N GLY A 33 0.21 8.13 -8.57
CA GLY A 33 0.36 9.59 -8.54
C GLY A 33 -0.25 10.25 -7.30
N ILE A 34 -0.30 9.53 -6.17
CA ILE A 34 -0.82 10.02 -4.88
C ILE A 34 0.29 10.59 -3.99
N VAL A 35 1.49 10.02 -4.09
CA VAL A 35 2.71 10.54 -3.46
C VAL A 35 3.78 10.75 -4.52
N PHE A 36 4.51 11.85 -4.44
CA PHE A 36 5.50 12.22 -5.45
C PHE A 36 6.95 11.95 -5.01
N GLN A 37 7.13 11.30 -3.86
CA GLN A 37 8.45 11.02 -3.33
C GLN A 37 9.22 10.01 -4.20
N TYR A 38 10.41 10.43 -4.63
CA TYR A 38 11.36 9.67 -5.45
C TYR A 38 12.10 8.61 -4.60
N TYR A 39 11.38 7.73 -3.90
CA TYR A 39 12.01 6.59 -3.27
C TYR A 39 12.17 5.47 -4.28
N SER A 40 13.41 5.00 -4.48
CA SER A 40 13.67 3.75 -5.19
C SER A 40 13.19 2.54 -4.40
N THR A 41 12.88 2.68 -3.10
CA THR A 41 12.46 1.59 -2.21
C THR A 41 11.15 0.93 -2.63
N ILE A 42 11.14 -0.41 -2.64
CA ILE A 42 9.94 -1.22 -2.81
C ILE A 42 9.36 -1.53 -1.42
N PHE A 43 8.13 -1.10 -1.16
CA PHE A 43 7.43 -1.29 0.09
C PHE A 43 6.48 -2.48 0.02
N VAL A 44 6.57 -3.35 1.03
CA VAL A 44 5.89 -4.64 1.05
C VAL A 44 5.21 -4.84 2.40
N ALA A 45 3.93 -5.22 2.40
CA ALA A 45 3.23 -5.61 3.62
C ALA A 45 3.50 -7.08 3.93
N THR A 46 3.87 -7.40 5.17
CA THR A 46 4.08 -8.79 5.63
C THR A 46 3.93 -8.89 7.16
N TYR A 47 4.30 -10.04 7.75
CA TYR A 47 4.14 -10.35 9.18
C TYR A 47 5.29 -9.85 10.07
N GLN A 48 6.33 -9.25 9.47
CA GLN A 48 7.51 -8.73 10.16
C GLN A 48 8.03 -7.44 9.52
N THR A 49 8.70 -6.62 10.32
CA THR A 49 9.37 -5.41 9.85
C THR A 49 10.83 -5.73 9.57
N LYS A 50 11.30 -5.46 8.35
CA LYS A 50 12.70 -5.66 7.95
C LYS A 50 13.04 -4.79 6.76
N GLU A 51 14.29 -4.37 6.66
CA GLU A 51 14.85 -3.78 5.45
C GLU A 51 15.91 -4.71 4.87
N ILE A 52 15.88 -4.88 3.54
CA ILE A 52 16.82 -5.73 2.81
C ILE A 52 17.27 -4.97 1.57
N VAL A 53 18.55 -5.06 1.24
CA VAL A 53 19.10 -4.60 -0.03
C VAL A 53 19.52 -5.83 -0.83
N CYS A 54 19.02 -5.96 -2.06
CA CYS A 54 19.41 -7.01 -3.00
C CYS A 54 19.64 -6.37 -4.37
N ASP A 55 20.79 -6.61 -4.98
CA ASP A 55 21.17 -6.06 -6.30
C ASP A 55 20.97 -4.55 -6.43
N GLY A 56 21.33 -3.80 -5.38
CA GLY A 56 21.18 -2.35 -5.32
C GLY A 56 19.74 -1.85 -5.15
N GLN A 57 18.75 -2.74 -5.07
CA GLN A 57 17.37 -2.43 -4.77
C GLN A 57 17.08 -2.56 -3.27
N THR A 58 16.54 -1.51 -2.67
CA THR A 58 16.06 -1.53 -1.27
C THR A 58 14.62 -2.03 -1.21
N TYR A 59 14.35 -2.96 -0.29
CA TYR A 59 13.03 -3.49 0.02
C TYR A 59 12.72 -3.20 1.49
N SER A 60 11.61 -2.51 1.74
CA SER A 60 11.12 -2.20 3.08
C SER A 60 9.87 -3.03 3.37
N PHE A 61 10.05 -4.05 4.21
CA PHE A 61 8.99 -4.89 4.70
C PHE A 61 8.38 -4.28 5.95
N ARG A 62 7.07 -4.07 5.93
CA ARG A 62 6.32 -3.46 7.04
C ARG A 62 5.37 -4.49 7.63
N LYS A 63 5.45 -4.67 8.95
CA LYS A 63 4.52 -5.52 9.67
C LYS A 63 3.12 -4.92 9.66
N ILE A 64 2.13 -5.69 9.20
CA ILE A 64 0.71 -5.41 9.40
C ILE A 64 0.05 -6.57 10.16
N LYS A 65 -1.05 -6.30 10.87
CA LYS A 65 -1.74 -7.33 11.65
C LYS A 65 -2.19 -8.48 10.74
N ASP A 66 -2.01 -9.71 11.18
CA ASP A 66 -2.28 -10.92 10.38
C ASP A 66 -3.70 -10.97 9.78
N THR A 67 -4.70 -10.51 10.55
CA THR A 67 -6.11 -10.44 10.08
C THR A 67 -6.30 -9.47 8.91
N ILE A 68 -5.46 -8.43 8.82
CA ILE A 68 -5.45 -7.49 7.69
C ILE A 68 -4.62 -8.09 6.54
N LEU A 69 -3.43 -8.60 6.86
CA LEU A 69 -2.49 -9.20 5.89
C LEU A 69 -3.13 -10.30 5.05
N THR A 70 -3.96 -11.14 5.66
CA THR A 70 -4.62 -12.28 5.01
C THR A 70 -5.96 -11.93 4.36
N ASN A 71 -6.42 -10.69 4.46
CA ASN A 71 -7.64 -10.24 3.81
C ASN A 71 -7.36 -9.78 2.37
N ASN A 72 -7.90 -10.51 1.40
CA ASN A 72 -7.66 -10.27 -0.03
C ASN A 72 -8.44 -9.08 -0.61
N ALA A 73 -9.33 -8.44 0.14
CA ALA A 73 -10.09 -7.29 -0.36
C ALA A 73 -9.14 -6.12 -0.70
N GLY A 74 -9.23 -5.65 -1.94
CA GLY A 74 -8.32 -4.62 -2.45
C GLY A 74 -6.91 -5.12 -2.74
N ILE A 75 -6.67 -6.45 -2.79
CA ILE A 75 -5.42 -7.06 -3.25
C ILE A 75 -5.65 -7.69 -4.63
N GLU A 76 -4.80 -7.35 -5.59
CA GLU A 76 -4.80 -7.88 -6.95
C GLU A 76 -3.66 -8.88 -7.13
N ASN A 77 -3.96 -10.03 -7.72
CA ASN A 77 -2.95 -11.00 -8.12
C ASN A 77 -2.53 -10.71 -9.58
N LYS A 78 -1.26 -10.34 -9.79
CA LYS A 78 -0.67 -10.08 -11.12
C LYS A 78 -0.06 -11.33 -11.75
N GLY A 79 -0.40 -12.52 -11.25
CA GLY A 79 0.17 -13.80 -11.64
C GLY A 79 1.42 -14.15 -10.84
N ALA A 80 2.47 -13.34 -10.96
CA ALA A 80 3.76 -13.58 -10.30
C ALA A 80 3.79 -13.08 -8.84
N TYR A 81 3.08 -11.98 -8.55
CA TYR A 81 3.04 -11.33 -7.24
C TYR A 81 1.66 -10.75 -6.93
N CYS A 82 1.41 -10.50 -5.64
CA CYS A 82 0.24 -9.78 -5.16
C CYS A 82 0.58 -8.30 -4.95
N VAL A 83 -0.35 -7.41 -5.30
CA VAL A 83 -0.21 -5.96 -5.14
C VAL A 83 -1.50 -5.36 -4.60
N ALA A 84 -1.40 -4.38 -3.72
CA ALA A 84 -2.55 -3.64 -3.23
C ALA A 84 -3.12 -2.71 -4.32
N SER A 85 -4.43 -2.56 -4.33
CA SER A 85 -5.09 -1.39 -4.93
C SER A 85 -4.60 -0.11 -4.23
N LYS A 86 -4.69 1.03 -4.93
CA LYS A 86 -4.32 2.34 -4.36
C LYS A 86 -5.12 2.68 -3.11
N GLU A 87 -6.39 2.30 -3.03
CA GLU A 87 -7.22 2.49 -1.84
C GLU A 87 -6.76 1.62 -0.66
N ARG A 88 -6.40 0.36 -0.92
CA ARG A 88 -5.84 -0.52 0.10
C ARG A 88 -4.48 -0.03 0.59
N ALA A 89 -3.62 0.42 -0.32
CA ALA A 89 -2.31 0.99 0.01
C ALA A 89 -2.43 2.28 0.84
N PHE A 90 -3.39 3.16 0.49
CA PHE A 90 -3.71 4.37 1.25
C PHE A 90 -4.10 4.03 2.70
N LEU A 91 -5.01 3.06 2.85
CA LEU A 91 -5.46 2.60 4.17
C LEU A 91 -4.33 1.93 4.97
N ASP A 92 -3.49 1.12 4.33
CA ASP A 92 -2.32 0.49 4.96
C ASP A 92 -1.33 1.55 5.50
N VAL A 93 -1.09 2.64 4.75
CA VAL A 93 -0.26 3.76 5.22
C VAL A 93 -0.88 4.44 6.44
N LEU A 94 -2.18 4.77 6.40
CA LEU A 94 -2.87 5.39 7.54
C LEU A 94 -2.97 4.47 8.77
N TYR A 95 -2.97 3.16 8.57
CA TYR A 95 -3.00 2.20 9.65
C TYR A 95 -1.67 2.20 10.44
N LEU A 96 -0.54 2.26 9.74
CA LEU A 96 0.79 2.24 10.34
C LEU A 96 1.29 3.62 10.79
N ASN A 97 0.85 4.68 10.11
CA ASN A 97 1.36 6.03 10.33
C ASN A 97 0.27 6.91 10.93
N LYS A 98 0.60 7.53 12.07
CA LYS A 98 -0.30 8.44 12.76
C LYS A 98 -0.51 9.76 12.01
N ASP A 99 0.55 10.21 11.35
CA ASP A 99 0.65 11.46 10.63
C ASP A 99 1.37 11.14 9.31
N TYR A 100 0.66 11.25 8.19
CA TYR A 100 1.19 11.03 6.85
C TYR A 100 0.58 12.05 5.90
N HIS A 101 1.40 12.65 5.03
CA HIS A 101 0.95 13.62 4.05
C HIS A 101 0.84 12.96 2.67
N PHE A 102 -0.32 13.10 2.04
CA PHE A 102 -0.56 12.67 0.66
C PHE A 102 -0.63 13.90 -0.23
N ASP A 103 0.10 13.87 -1.36
CA ASP A 103 0.24 15.03 -2.24
C ASP A 103 -0.99 15.23 -3.14
N ASN A 104 -1.63 14.13 -3.56
CA ASN A 104 -2.77 14.17 -4.47
C ASN A 104 -3.77 13.04 -4.20
N LEU A 105 -4.94 13.37 -3.67
CA LEU A 105 -5.99 12.39 -3.39
C LEU A 105 -6.97 12.17 -4.56
N ALA A 106 -6.88 12.96 -5.63
CA ALA A 106 -7.76 12.85 -6.80
C ALA A 106 -7.82 11.45 -7.44
N PRO A 107 -6.73 10.65 -7.46
CA PRO A 107 -6.78 9.30 -8.01
C PRO A 107 -7.61 8.30 -7.21
N LEU A 108 -7.90 8.57 -5.93
CA LEU A 108 -8.62 7.63 -5.06
C LEU A 108 -10.11 7.56 -5.39
N ASP A 109 -10.64 6.35 -5.37
CA ASP A 109 -12.08 6.10 -5.31
C ASP A 109 -12.50 5.97 -3.83
N PHE A 110 -13.06 7.04 -3.29
CA PHE A 110 -13.39 7.11 -1.87
C PHE A 110 -14.51 6.16 -1.44
N ASP A 111 -15.40 5.74 -2.33
CA ASP A 111 -16.40 4.72 -2.02
C ASP A 111 -15.71 3.38 -1.75
N LYS A 112 -14.68 3.04 -2.54
CA LYS A 112 -13.83 1.86 -2.28
C LYS A 112 -13.01 1.99 -1.01
N VAL A 113 -12.48 3.19 -0.71
CA VAL A 113 -11.79 3.45 0.58
C VAL A 113 -12.72 3.13 1.76
N LEU A 114 -13.96 3.63 1.73
CA LEU A 114 -14.95 3.39 2.77
C LEU A 114 -15.36 1.91 2.85
N ALA A 115 -15.47 1.22 1.72
CA ALA A 115 -15.78 -0.22 1.68
C ALA A 115 -14.67 -1.09 2.29
N LEU A 116 -13.40 -0.70 2.16
CA LEU A 116 -12.25 -1.43 2.69
C LEU A 116 -11.92 -1.07 4.15
N LEU A 117 -12.32 0.11 4.62
CA LEU A 117 -12.03 0.62 5.97
C LEU A 117 -12.38 -0.36 7.12
N PRO A 118 -13.49 -1.13 7.09
CA PRO A 118 -13.83 -2.08 8.16
C PRO A 118 -12.76 -3.16 8.42
N ILE A 119 -11.92 -3.49 7.45
CA ILE A 119 -10.84 -4.50 7.57
C ILE A 119 -9.90 -4.19 8.75
N TYR A 120 -9.68 -2.90 9.03
CA TYR A 120 -8.70 -2.44 10.00
C TYR A 120 -9.22 -2.42 11.43
N ASN A 121 -10.54 -2.38 11.63
CA ASN A 121 -11.21 -2.23 12.92
C ASN A 121 -10.54 -1.16 13.82
N ASN A 122 -10.25 0.01 13.24
CA ASN A 122 -9.49 1.08 13.89
C ASN A 122 -10.30 2.39 13.88
N GLN A 123 -10.90 2.72 15.03
CA GLN A 123 -11.76 3.90 15.18
C GLN A 123 -11.02 5.23 14.99
N ARG A 124 -9.74 5.30 15.37
CA ARG A 124 -8.92 6.51 15.15
C ARG A 124 -8.75 6.73 13.65
N MET A 125 -8.33 5.70 12.93
CA MET A 125 -8.13 5.75 11.48
C MET A 125 -9.42 6.05 10.74
N ALA A 126 -10.55 5.48 11.16
CA ALA A 126 -11.85 5.76 10.56
C ALA A 126 -12.21 7.25 10.62
N LYS A 127 -11.95 7.92 11.75
CA LYS A 127 -12.15 9.37 11.87
C LYS A 127 -11.30 10.15 10.87
N VAL A 128 -10.03 9.78 10.70
CA VAL A 128 -9.12 10.43 9.74
C VAL A 128 -9.62 10.24 8.31
N VAL A 129 -10.03 9.03 7.92
CA VAL A 129 -10.58 8.76 6.59
C VAL A 129 -11.85 9.58 6.32
N HIS A 130 -12.74 9.72 7.31
CA HIS A 130 -13.94 10.55 7.16
C HIS A 130 -13.64 12.05 7.04
N LEU A 131 -12.52 12.54 7.59
CA LEU A 131 -12.10 13.92 7.36
C LEU A 131 -11.66 14.10 5.90
N TYR A 132 -10.78 13.24 5.38
CA TYR A 132 -10.39 13.26 3.97
C TYR A 132 -11.59 13.17 3.03
N PHE A 133 -12.56 12.31 3.34
CA PHE A 133 -13.80 12.20 2.56
C PHE A 133 -14.57 13.52 2.50
N LYS A 134 -14.77 14.18 3.65
CA LYS A 134 -15.49 15.45 3.73
C LYS A 134 -14.78 16.55 2.94
N ASP A 135 -13.47 16.67 3.12
CA ASP A 135 -12.66 17.70 2.45
C ASP A 135 -12.73 17.51 0.93
N PHE A 136 -12.57 16.27 0.46
CA PHE A 136 -12.66 15.92 -0.96
C PHE A 136 -14.01 16.27 -1.61
N HIS A 137 -15.12 16.07 -0.88
CA HIS A 137 -16.45 16.40 -1.38
C HIS A 137 -16.80 17.89 -1.24
N ALA A 138 -16.25 18.58 -0.23
CA ALA A 138 -16.42 20.02 -0.09
C ALA A 138 -15.80 20.76 -1.28
N ASP A 139 -14.58 20.38 -1.68
CA ASP A 139 -13.88 20.98 -2.83
C ASP A 139 -14.63 20.76 -4.15
N ARG A 140 -15.29 19.61 -4.32
CA ARG A 140 -16.09 19.29 -5.52
C ARG A 140 -17.45 19.96 -5.58
N THR A 141 -17.96 20.47 -4.47
CA THR A 141 -19.26 21.19 -4.43
C THR A 141 -19.08 22.68 -4.78
N LEU A 142 -17.84 23.16 -4.81
CA LEU A 142 -17.48 24.56 -5.10
C LEU A 142 -17.06 24.79 -6.57
N LEU A 143 -17.13 23.77 -7.42
CA LEU A 143 -16.85 23.80 -8.87
C LEU A 143 -18.15 23.55 -9.65
#